data_AF-A0A954G0U9-F1
#
_entry.id   AF-A0A954G0U9-F1
#
_cell.length_a   1.000
_cell.length_b   1.000
_cell.length_c   1.000
_cell.angle_alpha   90.00
_cell.angle_beta   90.00
_cell.angle_gamma   90.00
#
_symmetry.space_group_name_H-M   'P 1'
#
loop_
_entity.id
_entity.type
_entity.pdbx_description
1 polymer ?
#
loop_
_entity_poly.entity_id
_entity_poly.type
_entity_poly.pdbx_seq_one_letter_code
_entity_poly.pdbx_strand_id
1 'polypeptide(L)'
;PNGMFALHNAVDLEKSQEPIVPGLFMGSSPEVFEQVIWRISEGDPDLDFRIFFGCAGWAPLQLESEINRMDWLYTRAAVEDIFEIDAYDLWDVMIKRAMAEKRFLPQETAHPEWN
;
A
#
# COMPACT_ATOMS: atom_id res chain seq x y z
N PRO A 1 15.41 12.62 7.07
CA PRO A 1 14.08 12.29 6.51
C PRO A 1 13.48 11.10 7.28
N ASN A 2 12.77 11.38 8.37
CA ASN A 2 12.15 10.36 9.23
C ASN A 2 10.63 10.54 9.14
N GLY A 3 10.02 10.02 8.07
CA GLY A 3 8.56 9.97 7.94
C GLY A 3 8.10 8.58 8.30
N MET A 4 7.43 8.42 9.45
CA MET A 4 6.72 7.20 9.80
C MET A 4 5.26 7.37 9.38
N PHE A 5 4.71 6.38 8.70
CA PHE A 5 3.35 6.38 8.21
C PHE A 5 2.64 5.14 8.74
N ALA A 6 1.43 5.32 9.29
CA ALA A 6 0.56 4.24 9.72
C ALA A 6 -0.62 4.15 8.75
N LEU A 7 -0.73 3.05 8.03
CA LEU A 7 -1.95 2.70 7.33
C LEU A 7 -2.88 1.97 8.30
N HIS A 8 -4.14 2.37 8.38
CA HIS A 8 -5.11 1.76 9.30
C HIS A 8 -6.55 1.85 8.78
N ASN A 9 -7.45 1.02 9.32
CA ASN A 9 -8.89 1.04 9.01
C ASN A 9 -9.75 1.83 10.04
N ALA A 10 -9.13 2.41 11.07
CA ALA A 10 -9.85 3.16 12.13
C ALA A 10 -10.46 4.49 11.63
N VAL A 11 -11.67 4.40 11.08
CA VAL A 11 -12.45 5.53 10.51
C VAL A 11 -12.64 6.69 11.49
N ASP A 12 -12.73 6.40 12.78
CA ASP A 12 -13.07 7.39 13.79
C ASP A 12 -11.88 8.24 14.24
N LEU A 13 -10.64 7.83 13.93
CA LEU A 13 -9.42 8.61 14.18
C LEU A 13 -9.23 9.73 13.14
N GLU A 14 -9.68 9.51 11.91
CA GLU A 14 -9.42 10.38 10.76
C GLU A 14 -10.72 11.03 10.23
N LYS A 15 -11.61 11.48 11.12
CA LYS A 15 -12.93 12.07 10.75
C LYS A 15 -12.84 13.29 9.82
N SER A 16 -11.66 13.89 9.67
CA SER A 16 -11.42 15.07 8.84
C SER A 16 -10.65 14.77 7.54
N GLN A 17 -10.22 13.53 7.31
CA GLN A 17 -9.49 13.14 6.11
C GLN A 17 -10.32 12.24 5.21
N GLU A 18 -10.19 12.46 3.90
CA GLU A 18 -10.72 11.51 2.92
C GLU A 18 -9.83 10.26 2.91
N PRO A 19 -10.45 9.06 2.86
CA PRO A 19 -9.68 7.82 2.78
C PRO A 19 -8.91 7.73 1.45
N ILE A 20 -7.76 7.06 1.46
CA ILE A 20 -6.94 6.83 0.24
C ILE A 20 -7.71 5.93 -0.73
N VAL A 21 -8.25 4.85 -0.18
CA VAL A 21 -9.25 3.96 -0.81
C VAL A 21 -10.29 3.64 0.26
N PRO A 22 -11.53 3.26 -0.11
CA PRO A 22 -12.57 2.98 0.89
C PRO A 22 -12.07 2.03 1.99
N GLY A 23 -12.15 2.48 3.25
CA GLY A 23 -11.70 1.72 4.42
C GLY A 23 -10.21 1.82 4.76
N LEU A 24 -9.40 2.58 4.01
CA LEU A 24 -7.97 2.76 4.25
C LEU A 24 -7.60 4.22 4.48
N PHE A 25 -7.00 4.50 5.63
CA PHE A 25 -6.54 5.82 6.06
C PHE A 25 -5.02 5.81 6.28
N MET A 26 -4.41 6.99 6.23
CA MET A 26 -2.98 7.18 6.50
C MET A 26 -2.76 8.22 7.58
N GLY A 27 -2.33 7.77 8.74
CA GLY A 27 -1.79 8.62 9.79
C GLY A 27 -0.32 8.92 9.54
N SER A 28 0.05 10.19 9.55
CA SER A 28 1.46 10.64 9.49
C SER A 28 1.87 11.43 10.72
N SER A 29 1.00 11.55 11.73
CA SER A 29 1.27 12.31 12.95
C SER A 29 1.60 11.36 14.12
N PRO A 30 2.43 11.80 15.08
CA PRO A 30 2.70 11.03 16.30
C PRO A 30 1.42 10.68 17.07
N GLU A 31 0.43 11.56 17.06
CA GLU A 31 -0.84 11.37 17.77
C GLU A 31 -1.64 10.19 17.20
N VAL A 32 -1.75 10.09 15.86
CA VAL A 32 -2.43 8.95 15.22
C VAL A 32 -1.68 7.66 15.51
N PHE A 33 -0.35 7.70 15.51
CA PHE A 33 0.47 6.56 15.86
C PHE A 33 0.23 6.09 17.30
N GLU A 34 0.26 7.01 18.27
CA GLU A 34 -0.03 6.69 19.68
C GLU A 34 -1.42 6.09 19.86
N GLN A 35 -2.43 6.60 19.13
CA GLN A 35 -3.79 6.08 19.17
C GLN A 35 -3.91 4.67 18.61
N VAL A 36 -3.22 4.37 17.50
CA VAL A 36 -3.16 3.01 16.93
C VAL A 36 -2.49 2.05 17.92
N ILE A 37 -1.34 2.44 18.50
CA ILE A 37 -0.64 1.64 19.52
C ILE A 37 -1.53 1.40 20.74
N TRP A 38 -2.25 2.42 21.20
CA TRP A 38 -3.14 2.29 22.34
C TRP A 38 -4.28 1.28 22.07
N ARG A 39 -4.92 1.31 20.91
CA ARG A 39 -5.98 0.33 20.56
C ARG A 39 -5.47 -1.10 20.47
N ILE A 40 -4.26 -1.29 19.96
CA ILE A 40 -3.60 -2.61 19.97
C ILE A 40 -3.44 -3.08 21.41
N SER A 41 -3.04 -2.19 22.33
CA SER A 41 -2.87 -2.55 23.74
C SER A 41 -4.19 -2.89 24.45
N GLU A 42 -5.29 -2.29 24.02
CA GLU A 42 -6.66 -2.61 24.48
C GLU A 42 -7.23 -3.87 23.83
N GLY A 43 -6.54 -4.43 22.82
CA GLY A 43 -6.95 -5.65 22.13
C GLY A 43 -8.14 -5.44 21.19
N ASP A 44 -8.23 -4.28 20.54
CA ASP A 44 -9.26 -4.00 19.52
C ASP A 44 -9.17 -5.03 18.37
N PRO A 45 -10.16 -5.94 18.23
CA PRO A 45 -10.09 -7.02 17.24
C PRO A 45 -10.43 -6.54 15.83
N ASP A 46 -11.01 -5.35 15.68
CA ASP A 46 -11.46 -4.80 14.40
C ASP A 46 -10.42 -3.83 13.80
N LEU A 47 -9.30 -3.60 14.51
CA LEU A 47 -8.22 -2.73 14.06
C LEU A 47 -7.18 -3.49 13.22
N ASP A 48 -7.14 -3.16 11.93
CA ASP A 48 -6.04 -3.53 11.06
C ASP A 48 -5.12 -2.33 10.84
N PHE A 49 -3.80 -2.58 10.90
CA PHE A 49 -2.82 -1.54 10.66
C PHE A 49 -1.50 -2.09 10.07
N ARG A 50 -0.77 -1.22 9.36
CA ARG A 50 0.62 -1.44 8.92
C ARG A 50 1.44 -0.17 9.09
N ILE A 51 2.66 -0.32 9.61
CA ILE A 51 3.59 0.79 9.82
C ILE A 51 4.68 0.75 8.75
N PHE A 52 4.92 1.89 8.11
CA PHE A 52 5.95 2.08 7.10
C PHE A 52 6.92 3.18 7.54
N PHE A 53 8.20 2.96 7.26
CA PHE A 53 9.26 3.95 7.49
C PHE A 53 9.80 4.44 6.15
N GLY A 54 9.64 5.73 5.92
CA GLY A 54 9.96 6.38 4.65
C GLY A 54 8.80 6.32 3.65
N CYS A 55 9.00 7.00 2.52
CA CYS A 55 8.07 7.00 1.40
C CYS A 55 8.85 7.11 0.09
N ALA A 56 8.26 6.58 -0.99
CA ALA A 56 8.67 6.93 -2.34
C ALA A 56 8.01 8.25 -2.72
N GLY A 57 8.78 9.16 -3.32
CA GLY A 57 8.30 10.45 -3.77
C GLY A 57 8.70 10.69 -5.22
N TRP A 58 7.79 11.29 -5.98
CA TRP A 58 8.02 11.63 -7.38
C TRP A 58 8.07 13.15 -7.54
N ALA A 59 9.01 13.62 -8.35
CA ALA A 59 8.98 15.00 -8.84
C ALA A 59 7.76 15.21 -9.77
N PRO A 60 7.36 16.47 -10.02
CA PRO A 60 6.25 16.75 -10.94
C PRO A 60 6.48 16.09 -12.30
N LEU A 61 5.45 15.41 -12.83
CA LEU A 61 5.45 14.67 -14.11
C LEU A 61 6.37 13.44 -14.16
N GLN A 62 7.09 13.11 -13.09
CA GLN A 62 8.03 11.99 -13.08
C GLN A 62 7.30 10.64 -13.17
N LEU A 63 6.27 10.43 -12.34
CA LEU A 63 5.52 9.18 -12.33
C LEU A 63 4.82 8.92 -13.67
N GLU A 64 4.23 9.96 -14.26
CA GLU A 64 3.58 9.89 -15.56
C GLU A 64 4.57 9.55 -16.68
N SER A 65 5.78 10.12 -16.63
CA SER A 65 6.87 9.79 -17.55
C SER A 65 7.31 8.34 -17.42
N GLU A 66 7.48 7.86 -16.18
CA GLU A 66 7.85 6.47 -15.89
C GLU A 66 6.77 5.48 -16.37
N ILE A 67 5.49 5.77 -16.12
CA ILE A 67 4.36 4.98 -16.63
C ILE A 67 4.36 4.95 -18.17
N ASN A 68 4.57 6.10 -18.83
CA ASN A 68 4.60 6.18 -20.29
C ASN A 68 5.76 5.37 -20.92
N ARG A 69 6.87 5.21 -20.19
CA ARG A 69 8.01 4.36 -20.60
C ARG A 69 7.81 2.88 -20.26
N MET A 70 6.71 2.51 -19.62
CA MET A 70 6.44 1.18 -19.06
C MET A 70 7.37 0.77 -17.91
N ASP A 71 7.94 1.72 -17.19
CA ASP A 71 8.73 1.44 -15.98
C ASP A 71 7.82 0.97 -14.82
N TRP A 72 6.54 1.37 -14.83
CA TRP A 72 5.53 0.95 -13.84
C TRP A 72 4.29 0.34 -14.48
N LEU A 73 3.88 -0.82 -13.96
CA LEU A 73 2.53 -1.34 -14.11
C LEU A 73 1.71 -0.95 -12.88
N TYR A 74 0.43 -0.61 -13.09
CA TYR A 74 -0.48 -0.22 -12.01
C TYR A 74 -1.83 -0.91 -12.17
N THR A 75 -2.47 -1.16 -11.04
CA THR A 75 -3.81 -1.73 -10.87
C THR A 75 -4.57 -0.92 -9.82
N ARG A 76 -5.91 -1.05 -9.75
CA ARG A 76 -6.66 -0.51 -8.62
C ARG A 76 -6.26 -1.22 -7.33
N ALA A 77 -5.99 -0.43 -6.30
CA ALA A 77 -5.76 -0.91 -4.93
C ALA A 77 -7.10 -1.02 -4.18
N ALA A 78 -7.17 -2.00 -3.29
CA ALA A 78 -8.24 -2.18 -2.33
C ALA A 78 -7.67 -2.35 -0.91
N VAL A 79 -8.51 -2.22 0.12
CA VAL A 79 -8.06 -2.30 1.52
C VAL A 79 -7.54 -3.71 1.86
N GLU A 80 -8.13 -4.72 1.24
CA GLU A 80 -7.77 -6.13 1.39
C GLU A 80 -6.34 -6.41 0.87
N ASP A 81 -5.91 -5.66 -0.17
CA ASP A 81 -4.54 -5.75 -0.69
C ASP A 81 -3.50 -5.32 0.36
N ILE A 82 -3.90 -4.45 1.29
CA ILE A 82 -3.03 -3.91 2.33
C ILE A 82 -3.10 -4.72 3.61
N PHE A 83 -4.24 -5.31 3.99
CA PHE A 83 -4.34 -6.00 5.29
C PHE A 83 -4.38 -7.52 5.19
N GLU A 84 -5.00 -8.08 4.14
CA GLU A 84 -5.21 -9.53 4.04
C GLU A 84 -4.06 -10.27 3.33
N ILE A 85 -3.36 -9.61 2.40
CA ILE A 85 -2.28 -10.24 1.63
C ILE A 85 -0.96 -10.13 2.40
N ASP A 86 -0.28 -11.26 2.60
CA ASP A 86 1.05 -11.29 3.19
C ASP A 86 2.03 -10.42 2.36
N ALA A 87 2.91 -9.69 3.05
CA ALA A 87 3.85 -8.79 2.39
C ALA A 87 4.79 -9.50 1.40
N TYR A 88 5.10 -10.78 1.63
CA TYR A 88 5.93 -11.60 0.76
C TYR A 88 5.18 -12.08 -0.50
N ASP A 89 3.85 -12.17 -0.44
CA ASP A 89 3.00 -12.59 -1.58
C ASP A 89 2.47 -11.38 -2.38
N LEU A 90 2.51 -10.17 -1.80
CA LEU A 90 1.91 -8.97 -2.36
C LEU A 90 2.37 -8.68 -3.79
N TRP A 91 3.67 -8.77 -4.05
CA TRP A 91 4.22 -8.51 -5.39
C TRP A 91 3.63 -9.46 -6.44
N ASP A 92 3.65 -10.77 -6.15
CA ASP A 92 3.19 -11.80 -7.07
C ASP A 92 1.69 -11.67 -7.35
N VAL A 93 0.89 -11.32 -6.34
CA VAL A 93 -0.55 -11.09 -6.52
C VAL A 93 -0.79 -9.83 -7.37
N MET A 94 -0.12 -8.72 -7.06
CA MET A 94 -0.33 -7.45 -7.76
C MET A 94 0.15 -7.48 -9.20
N ILE A 95 1.31 -8.09 -9.47
CA ILE A 95 1.86 -8.15 -10.83
C ILE A 95 0.98 -9.02 -11.74
N LYS A 96 0.47 -10.16 -11.23
CA LYS A 96 -0.47 -11.02 -11.96
C LYS A 96 -1.77 -10.27 -12.27
N ARG A 97 -2.32 -9.54 -11.30
CA ARG A 97 -3.53 -8.72 -11.48
C ARG A 97 -3.31 -7.65 -12.56
N ALA A 98 -2.24 -6.85 -12.43
CA ALA A 98 -1.92 -5.79 -13.37
C ALA A 98 -1.67 -6.32 -14.80
N MET A 99 -0.93 -7.44 -14.93
CA MET A 99 -0.69 -8.08 -16.22
C MET A 99 -1.99 -8.57 -16.87
N ALA A 100 -2.87 -9.22 -16.10
CA ALA A 100 -4.16 -9.70 -16.59
C ALA A 100 -5.05 -8.55 -17.09
N GLU A 101 -5.13 -7.44 -16.34
CA GLU A 101 -5.90 -6.26 -16.72
C GLU A 101 -5.38 -5.60 -18.00
N LYS A 102 -4.06 -5.49 -18.13
CA LYS A 102 -3.41 -4.90 -19.32
C LYS A 102 -3.26 -5.91 -20.47
N ARG A 103 -3.75 -7.15 -20.30
CA ARG A 103 -3.66 -8.26 -21.25
C ARG A 103 -2.22 -8.60 -21.67
N PHE A 104 -1.27 -8.43 -20.75
CA PHE A 104 0.05 -9.02 -20.91
C PHE A 104 -0.06 -10.53 -20.77
N LEU A 105 0.62 -11.27 -21.64
CA LEU A 105 0.77 -12.70 -21.48
C LEU A 105 1.76 -12.95 -20.34
N PRO A 106 1.47 -13.87 -19.40
CA PRO A 106 2.42 -14.19 -18.35
C PRO A 106 3.72 -14.67 -18.99
N GLN A 107 4.81 -13.93 -18.76
CA GLN A 107 6.15 -14.41 -19.01
C GLN A 107 6.56 -15.23 -17.78
N GLU A 108 6.40 -16.54 -17.82
CA GLU A 108 7.07 -17.41 -16.85
C GLU A 108 8.56 -17.40 -17.16
N THR A 109 9.33 -16.52 -16.50
CA THR A 109 10.78 -16.72 -16.42
C THR A 109 11.03 -17.85 -15.45
N ALA A 110 11.26 -19.05 -15.98
CA ALA A 110 11.58 -20.24 -15.18
C ALA A 110 12.82 -20.06 -14.28
N HIS A 111 13.69 -19.10 -14.61
CA HIS A 111 14.94 -18.79 -13.90
C HIS A 111 15.15 -17.28 -13.76
N PRO A 112 14.50 -16.62 -12.77
CA PRO A 112 14.71 -15.20 -12.51
C PRO A 112 16.16 -14.83 -12.16
N GLU A 113 16.94 -15.81 -11.68
CA GLU A 113 18.35 -15.68 -11.29
C GLU A 113 19.33 -15.48 -12.45
N TRP A 114 18.88 -15.52 -13.71
CA TRP A 114 19.71 -15.32 -14.91
C TRP A 114 19.68 -13.90 -15.46
N ASN A 115 18.96 -12.99 -14.79
CA ASN A 115 18.94 -11.55 -15.11
C ASN A 115 19.99 -10.77 -14.33
#